data_AF-A0A2D4JP47-F1
#
_entry.id   AF-A0A2D4JP47-F1
#
_cell.length_a   1.000
_cell.length_b   1.000
_cell.length_c   1.000
_cell.angle_alpha   90.00
_cell.angle_beta   90.00
_cell.angle_gamma   90.00
#
_symmetry.space_group_name_H-M   'P 1'
#
loop_
_entity.id
_entity.type
_entity.pdbx_description
1 polymer ?
#
loop_
_entity_poly.entity_id
_entity_poly.type
_entity_poly.pdbx_seq_one_letter_code
_entity_poly.pdbx_strand_id
1 'polypeptide(L)'
;GGKISNFLLEKSRVVSQNESERNFHIYYQLIEGASQDQKHNLGIMSPDYYYYLSQSENYKVDGTDDQSEFHETMSAMDVIGITGQDKQLVLQIVAGILHLGNISFEEKGNYAQV
;
A
#
# COMPACT_ATOMS: atom_id res chain seq x y z
N GLY A 1 29.26 -5.09 -7.51
CA GLY A 1 28.07 -5.95 -7.33
C GLY A 1 27.80 -6.11 -5.84
N GLY A 2 26.54 -5.98 -5.42
CA GLY A 2 26.11 -6.17 -4.03
C GLY A 2 25.16 -7.37 -3.92
N LYS A 3 25.23 -8.10 -2.80
CA LYS A 3 24.29 -9.18 -2.48
C LYS A 3 23.43 -8.72 -1.32
N ILE A 4 22.12 -8.58 -1.55
CA ILE A 4 21.15 -8.27 -0.49
C ILE A 4 20.52 -9.58 -0.04
N SER A 5 20.59 -9.84 1.26
CA SER A 5 19.85 -10.93 1.91
C SER A 5 18.80 -10.29 2.80
N ASN A 6 17.53 -10.37 2.41
CA ASN A 6 16.42 -9.90 3.23
C ASN A 6 16.14 -10.95 4.31
N PHE A 7 16.20 -10.54 5.57
CA PHE A 7 15.81 -11.39 6.70
C PHE A 7 14.53 -10.83 7.33
N LEU A 8 13.54 -11.71 7.54
CA LEU A 8 12.33 -11.48 8.36
C LEU A 8 11.52 -10.23 7.99
N LEU A 9 10.74 -10.32 6.91
CA LEU A 9 9.68 -9.33 6.65
C LEU A 9 8.57 -9.46 7.72
N GLU A 10 8.18 -8.34 8.32
CA GLU A 10 7.09 -8.27 9.30
C GLU A 10 5.72 -8.40 8.61
N LYS A 11 5.34 -9.64 8.28
CA LYS A 11 4.11 -9.92 7.53
C LYS A 11 2.83 -9.46 8.23
N SER A 12 2.79 -9.49 9.57
CA SER A 12 1.64 -9.04 10.36
C SER A 12 1.30 -7.57 10.11
N ARG A 13 2.30 -6.72 9.90
CA ARG A 13 2.13 -5.29 9.65
C ARG A 13 1.21 -4.98 8.48
N VAL A 14 1.11 -5.88 7.50
CA VAL A 14 0.23 -5.70 6.34
C VAL A 14 -1.24 -5.62 6.76
N VAL A 15 -1.66 -6.46 7.70
CA VAL A 15 -3.08 -6.62 8.08
C VAL A 15 -3.43 -6.02 9.44
N SER A 16 -2.42 -5.81 10.30
CA SER A 16 -2.59 -5.24 11.63
C SER A 16 -1.59 -4.10 11.88
N GLN A 17 -2.08 -2.96 12.37
CA GLN A 17 -1.23 -1.86 12.81
C GLN A 17 -1.15 -1.82 14.34
N ASN A 18 0.04 -1.58 14.88
CA ASN A 18 0.17 -1.26 16.31
C ASN A 18 -0.31 0.18 16.56
N GLU A 19 -0.71 0.47 17.79
CA GLU A 19 -1.08 1.83 18.20
C GLU A 19 0.04 2.82 17.84
N SER A 20 -0.35 3.96 17.27
CA SER A 20 0.57 5.02 16.79
C SER A 20 1.52 4.63 15.63
N GLU A 21 1.48 3.40 15.12
CA GLU A 21 2.28 3.00 13.95
C GLU A 21 1.51 3.08 12.64
N ARG A 22 2.22 3.33 11.54
CA ARG A 22 1.69 3.25 10.18
C ARG A 22 1.98 1.87 9.56
N ASN A 23 1.23 1.54 8.51
CA ASN A 23 1.58 0.44 7.62
C ASN A 23 2.83 0.79 6.78
N PHE A 24 3.23 -0.07 5.84
CA PHE A 24 4.37 0.22 4.95
C PHE A 24 4.18 1.51 4.14
N HIS A 25 5.27 2.27 3.97
CA HIS A 25 5.27 3.57 3.29
C HIS A 25 4.66 3.54 1.89
N ILE A 26 4.89 2.46 1.13
CA ILE A 26 4.41 2.34 -0.25
C ILE A 26 2.89 2.53 -0.41
N TYR A 27 2.09 2.22 0.62
CA TYR A 27 0.66 2.44 0.59
C TYR A 27 0.32 3.95 0.60
N TYR A 28 0.95 4.70 1.49
CA TYR A 28 0.75 6.15 1.61
C TYR A 28 1.37 6.89 0.42
N GLN A 29 2.56 6.46 -0.03
CA GLN A 29 3.22 6.95 -1.22
C GLN A 29 2.36 6.74 -2.48
N LEU A 30 1.72 5.57 -2.64
CA LEU A 30 0.79 5.33 -3.73
C LEU A 30 -0.43 6.27 -3.67
N ILE A 31 -0.99 6.47 -2.48
CA ILE A 31 -2.18 7.34 -2.29
C ILE A 31 -1.85 8.82 -2.51
N GLU A 32 -0.68 9.31 -2.11
CA GLU A 32 -0.32 10.73 -2.26
C GLU A 32 0.34 11.03 -3.61
N GLY A 33 1.21 10.13 -4.08
CA GLY A 33 2.09 10.36 -5.22
C GLY A 33 1.58 9.90 -6.58
N ALA A 34 0.63 8.97 -6.65
CA ALA A 34 0.10 8.51 -7.94
C ALA A 34 -0.65 9.62 -8.69
N SER A 35 -0.57 9.60 -10.03
CA SER A 35 -1.34 10.52 -10.87
C SER A 35 -2.83 10.26 -10.74
N GLN A 36 -3.67 11.24 -11.11
CA GLN A 36 -5.12 11.07 -11.04
C GLN A 36 -5.62 9.91 -11.93
N ASP A 37 -5.04 9.73 -13.11
CA ASP A 37 -5.37 8.61 -13.98
C ASP A 37 -4.98 7.26 -13.34
N GLN A 38 -3.81 7.20 -12.68
CA GLN A 38 -3.39 5.99 -11.96
C GLN A 38 -4.33 5.69 -10.79
N LYS A 39 -4.68 6.71 -10.00
CA LYS A 39 -5.63 6.57 -8.88
C LYS A 39 -6.97 6.07 -9.36
N HIS A 40 -7.51 6.67 -10.43
CA HIS A 40 -8.76 6.23 -11.03
C HIS A 40 -8.69 4.77 -11.51
N ASN A 41 -7.64 4.41 -12.26
CA ASN A 41 -7.49 3.06 -12.82
C ASN A 41 -7.26 1.98 -11.76
N LEU A 42 -6.68 2.33 -10.62
CA LEU A 42 -6.41 1.43 -9.48
C LEU A 42 -7.51 1.49 -8.40
N GLY A 43 -8.50 2.36 -8.56
CA GLY A 43 -9.57 2.59 -7.58
C GLY A 43 -9.07 3.17 -6.26
N ILE A 44 -8.02 4.01 -6.29
CA ILE A 44 -7.40 4.54 -5.08
C ILE A 44 -8.26 5.63 -4.43
N MET A 45 -8.65 5.39 -3.18
CA MET A 45 -9.34 6.33 -2.30
C MET A 45 -8.37 6.95 -1.26
N SER A 46 -8.90 7.78 -0.36
CA SER A 46 -8.15 8.32 0.77
C SER A 46 -7.72 7.22 1.76
N PRO A 47 -6.68 7.43 2.58
CA PRO A 47 -6.16 6.39 3.47
C PRO A 47 -7.18 5.84 4.47
N ASP A 48 -8.10 6.67 4.95
CA ASP A 48 -9.17 6.31 5.89
C ASP A 48 -10.23 5.38 5.30
N TYR A 49 -10.32 5.26 3.97
CA TYR A 49 -11.19 4.29 3.30
C TYR A 49 -10.72 2.85 3.49
N TYR A 50 -9.41 2.63 3.71
CA TYR A 50 -8.82 1.30 3.75
C TYR A 50 -8.65 0.80 5.17
N TYR A 51 -9.29 -0.32 5.51
CA TYR A 51 -9.21 -0.93 6.84
C TYR A 51 -7.77 -1.26 7.25
N TYR A 52 -6.90 -1.66 6.33
CA TYR A 52 -5.48 -1.92 6.63
C TYR A 52 -4.64 -0.66 6.87
N LEU A 53 -5.20 0.52 6.59
CA LEU A 53 -4.54 1.81 6.80
C LEU A 53 -5.16 2.60 7.97
N SER A 54 -6.40 2.33 8.34
CA SER A 54 -7.19 3.14 9.27
C SER A 54 -7.17 2.70 10.74
N GLN A 55 -6.44 1.63 11.08
CA GLN A 55 -6.49 1.04 12.43
C GLN A 55 -5.85 1.91 13.52
N SER A 56 -4.82 2.67 13.20
CA SER A 56 -4.12 3.55 14.15
C SER A 56 -4.47 5.03 14.02
N GLU A 57 -5.28 5.40 13.02
CA GLU A 57 -5.57 6.79 12.59
C GLU A 57 -4.32 7.65 12.31
N ASN A 58 -3.13 7.02 12.20
CA ASN A 58 -1.89 7.70 11.90
C ASN A 58 -1.59 7.59 10.40
N TYR A 59 -1.84 8.67 9.64
CA TYR A 59 -1.67 8.68 8.19
C TYR A 59 -0.46 9.49 7.73
N LYS A 60 0.06 10.40 8.56
CA LYS A 60 1.17 11.31 8.23
C LYS A 60 2.26 11.22 9.28
N VAL A 61 3.51 11.25 8.84
CA VAL A 61 4.68 11.33 9.72
C VAL A 61 5.38 12.65 9.44
N ASP A 62 5.70 13.38 10.52
CA ASP A 62 6.41 14.65 10.43
C ASP A 62 7.75 14.46 9.71
N GLY A 63 8.01 15.30 8.72
CA GLY A 63 9.23 15.26 7.92
C GLY A 63 9.20 14.29 6.74
N THR A 64 8.09 13.58 6.50
CA THR A 64 7.91 12.73 5.31
C THR A 64 7.07 13.45 4.25
N ASP A 65 7.54 13.40 3.00
CA ASP A 65 6.77 13.79 1.81
C ASP A 65 6.48 12.53 0.98
N ASP A 66 5.36 11.86 1.31
CA ASP A 66 4.95 10.61 0.68
C ASP A 66 4.77 10.77 -0.85
N GLN A 67 4.42 11.98 -1.34
CA GLN A 67 4.33 12.25 -2.76
C GLN A 67 5.71 12.29 -3.42
N SER A 68 6.67 13.01 -2.86
CA SER A 68 8.05 13.05 -3.38
C SER A 68 8.68 11.66 -3.35
N GLU A 69 8.55 10.95 -2.25
CA GLU A 69 9.11 9.60 -2.07
C GLU A 69 8.53 8.57 -3.04
N PHE A 70 7.26 8.71 -3.44
CA PHE A 70 6.68 7.88 -4.50
C PHE A 70 7.41 8.04 -5.82
N HIS A 71 7.68 9.28 -6.24
CA HIS A 71 8.37 9.57 -7.49
C HIS A 71 9.83 9.09 -7.44
N GLU A 72 10.49 9.24 -6.29
CA GLU A 72 11.82 8.69 -6.06
C GLU A 72 11.82 7.16 -6.17
N THR A 73 10.83 6.49 -5.58
CA THR A 73 10.66 5.03 -5.67
C THR A 73 10.45 4.60 -7.13
N MET A 74 9.59 5.29 -7.89
CA MET A 74 9.36 4.98 -9.30
C MET A 74 10.61 5.17 -10.16
N SER A 75 11.39 6.22 -9.89
CA SER A 75 12.67 6.49 -10.54
C SER A 75 13.72 5.43 -10.19
N ALA A 76 13.78 5.01 -8.92
CA ALA A 76 14.68 3.95 -8.48
C ALA A 76 14.38 2.61 -9.19
N MET A 77 13.09 2.29 -9.38
CA MET A 77 12.65 1.12 -10.15
C MET A 77 13.12 1.19 -11.61
N ASP A 78 13.09 2.38 -12.24
CA ASP A 78 13.64 2.58 -13.59
C ASP A 78 15.15 2.35 -13.64
N VAL A 79 15.90 2.88 -12.67
CA VAL A 79 17.37 2.74 -12.59
C VAL A 79 17.81 1.28 -12.51
N ILE A 80 17.06 0.44 -11.79
CA ILE A 80 17.35 -1.00 -11.68
C ILE A 80 16.75 -1.84 -12.82
N GLY A 81 16.11 -1.21 -13.80
CA GLY A 81 15.62 -1.85 -15.02
C GLY A 81 14.25 -2.52 -14.91
N ILE A 82 13.42 -2.15 -13.92
CA ILE A 82 12.03 -2.60 -13.87
C ILE A 82 11.23 -1.86 -14.93
N THR A 83 10.55 -2.61 -15.80
CA THR A 83 9.81 -2.02 -16.92
C THR A 83 8.58 -1.25 -16.45
N GLY A 84 8.07 -0.33 -17.28
CA GLY A 84 6.81 0.37 -16.98
C GLY A 84 5.63 -0.58 -16.74
N GLN A 85 5.58 -1.70 -17.47
CA GLN A 85 4.56 -2.73 -17.29
C GLN A 85 4.70 -3.44 -15.94
N ASP A 86 5.93 -3.81 -15.55
CA ASP A 86 6.16 -4.47 -14.27
C ASP A 86 5.90 -3.51 -13.09
N LYS A 87 6.27 -2.23 -13.22
CA LYS A 87 5.89 -1.20 -12.23
C LYS A 87 4.38 -1.14 -12.06
N GLN A 88 3.63 -1.13 -13.16
CA GLN A 88 2.17 -1.13 -13.10
C GLN A 88 1.61 -2.39 -12.42
N LEU A 89 2.16 -3.58 -12.70
CA LEU A 89 1.76 -4.82 -12.03
C LEU A 89 2.06 -4.78 -10.53
N VAL A 90 3.21 -4.25 -10.12
CA VAL A 90 3.56 -4.06 -8.71
C VAL A 90 2.55 -3.14 -8.03
N LEU A 91 2.24 -1.99 -8.63
CA LEU A 91 1.25 -1.05 -8.07
C LEU A 91 -0.16 -1.67 -8.01
N GLN A 92 -0.54 -2.50 -8.99
CA GLN A 92 -1.80 -3.24 -8.96
C GLN A 92 -1.86 -4.24 -7.79
N ILE A 93 -0.77 -4.94 -7.50
CA ILE A 93 -0.70 -5.85 -6.34
C ILE A 93 -0.83 -5.06 -5.04
N VAL A 94 -0.12 -3.93 -4.92
CA VAL A 94 -0.18 -3.05 -3.73
C VAL A 94 -1.61 -2.54 -3.52
N ALA A 95 -2.25 -2.02 -4.57
CA ALA A 95 -3.64 -1.57 -4.51
C ALA A 95 -4.60 -2.74 -4.18
N GLY A 96 -4.36 -3.92 -4.78
CA GLY A 96 -5.15 -5.11 -4.53
C GLY A 96 -5.14 -5.55 -3.06
N ILE A 97 -4.00 -5.46 -2.38
CA ILE A 97 -3.89 -5.77 -0.94
C ILE A 97 -4.76 -4.81 -0.11
N LEU A 98 -4.77 -3.51 -0.45
CA LEU A 98 -5.64 -2.53 0.23
C LEU A 98 -7.11 -2.86 0.05
N HIS A 99 -7.53 -3.17 -1.19
CA HIS A 99 -8.92 -3.54 -1.49
C HIS A 99 -9.36 -4.83 -0.81
N LEU A 100 -8.47 -5.83 -0.72
CA LEU A 100 -8.74 -7.07 -0.01
C LEU A 100 -9.02 -6.83 1.48
N GLY A 101 -8.35 -5.86 2.09
CA GLY A 101 -8.59 -5.48 3.49
C GLY A 101 -9.97 -4.91 3.76
N ASN A 102 -10.65 -4.39 2.75
CA ASN A 102 -12.00 -3.82 2.87
C ASN A 102 -13.11 -4.85 2.70
N ILE A 103 -12.79 -6.10 2.38
CA ILE A 103 -13.79 -7.18 2.29
C ILE A 103 -14.16 -7.59 3.72
N SER A 104 -15.39 -7.28 4.13
CA SER A 104 -16.00 -7.79 5.36
C SER A 104 -16.91 -8.98 5.05
N PHE A 105 -16.99 -9.93 5.97
CA PHE A 105 -17.91 -11.07 5.88
C PHE A 105 -18.99 -10.91 6.93
N GLU A 106 -20.24 -11.06 6.54
CA GLU A 106 -21.38 -11.08 7.47
C GLU A 106 -21.83 -12.52 7.70
N GLU A 107 -21.98 -12.91 8.97
CA GLU A 107 -22.59 -14.19 9.33
C GLU A 107 -24.12 -14.06 9.38
N LYS A 108 -24.81 -14.87 8.59
CA LYS A 108 -26.27 -15.00 8.64
C LYS A 108 -26.65 -16.43 8.99
N GLY A 109 -26.61 -16.76 10.28
CA GLY A 109 -26.67 -18.13 10.81
C GLY A 109 -25.30 -18.82 10.75
N ASN A 110 -25.24 -20.16 10.74
CA ASN A 110 -23.98 -20.93 10.56
C ASN A 110 -23.46 -20.93 9.10
N TYR A 111 -23.80 -19.91 8.31
CA TYR A 111 -23.39 -19.79 6.91
C TYR A 111 -22.81 -18.39 6.66
N ALA A 112 -21.60 -18.33 6.11
CA ALA A 112 -20.97 -17.09 5.68
C ALA A 112 -21.58 -16.62 4.35
N GLN A 113 -21.89 -15.33 4.24
CA GLN A 113 -22.21 -14.65 2.98
C GLN A 113 -21.21 -13.52 2.72
N VAL A 114 -20.94 -13.26 1.43
CA VAL A 114 -20.02 -12.23 0.93
C VAL A 114 -20.80 -10.99 0.55
#